data_AF-A0A4Q3CQ06-F1
#
_entry.id   AF-A0A4Q3CQ06-F1
#
_cell.length_a   1.000
_cell.length_b   1.000
_cell.length_c   1.000
_cell.angle_alpha   90.00
_cell.angle_beta   90.00
_cell.angle_gamma   90.00
#
_symmetry.space_group_name_H-M   'P 1'
#
loop_
_entity.id
_entity.type
_entity.pdbx_description
1 polymer ?
#
loop_
_entity_poly.entity_id
_entity_poly.type
_entity_poly.pdbx_seq_one_letter_code
_entity_poly.pdbx_strand_id
1 'polypeptide(L)'
;MPKNKGLNKKRRSAEDEALWDYVSGQIPADKAHDYELAHIDDPFWNDAAEGLAEMKDPALAKKMQLQLQQQVISQTQSRKEKRKRNFQQSSFIAVFVLMVLVVILYFLLSYMK
;
A
#
# COMPACT_ATOMS: atom_id res chain seq x y z
N MET A 1 -2.61 7.19 -14.59
CA MET A 1 -3.97 7.26 -14.00
C MET A 1 -3.94 6.88 -12.51
N PRO A 2 -4.17 7.81 -11.55
CA PRO A 2 -4.09 7.52 -10.11
C PRO A 2 -5.45 7.48 -9.36
N LYS A 3 -6.60 7.61 -10.05
CA LYS A 3 -7.94 7.77 -9.43
C LYS A 3 -8.37 6.62 -8.49
N ASN A 4 -7.88 5.40 -8.69
CA ASN A 4 -8.37 4.21 -7.97
C ASN A 4 -7.83 4.05 -6.53
N LYS A 5 -6.65 4.64 -6.22
CA LYS A 5 -6.02 4.45 -4.90
C LYS A 5 -6.78 5.11 -3.76
N GLY A 6 -7.43 6.24 -4.00
CA GLY A 6 -8.22 6.96 -2.99
C GLY A 6 -9.51 6.21 -2.62
N LEU A 7 -10.17 5.59 -3.60
CA LEU A 7 -11.41 4.83 -3.41
C LEU A 7 -11.19 3.55 -2.60
N ASN A 8 -10.08 2.83 -2.86
CA ASN A 8 -9.75 1.62 -2.11
C ASN A 8 -9.33 1.93 -0.66
N LYS A 9 -8.64 3.06 -0.41
CA LYS A 9 -8.34 3.52 0.96
C LYS A 9 -9.62 3.88 1.72
N LYS A 10 -10.54 4.59 1.07
CA LYS A 10 -11.81 4.99 1.69
C LYS A 10 -12.69 3.78 2.02
N ARG A 11 -12.75 2.78 1.13
CA ARG A 11 -13.47 1.53 1.38
C ARG A 11 -12.91 0.76 2.57
N ARG A 12 -11.60 0.51 2.60
CA ARG A 12 -10.96 -0.18 3.74
C ARG A 12 -11.16 0.54 5.07
N SER A 13 -11.10 1.87 5.08
CA SER A 13 -11.37 2.64 6.30
C SER A 13 -12.82 2.51 6.77
N ALA A 14 -13.79 2.34 5.86
CA ALA A 14 -15.19 2.15 6.21
C ALA A 14 -15.47 0.73 6.67
N GLU A 15 -14.81 -0.27 6.06
CA GLU A 15 -14.85 -1.68 6.47
C GLU A 15 -14.23 -1.85 7.88
N ASP A 16 -13.09 -1.22 8.14
CA ASP A 16 -12.43 -1.21 9.45
C ASP A 16 -13.34 -0.62 10.55
N GLU A 17 -14.02 0.50 10.27
CA GLU A 17 -14.95 1.12 11.23
C GLU A 17 -16.18 0.24 11.47
N ALA A 18 -16.73 -0.38 10.41
CA ALA A 18 -17.86 -1.28 10.53
C ALA A 18 -17.54 -2.51 11.41
N LEU A 19 -16.32 -3.05 11.33
CA LEU A 19 -15.87 -4.12 12.22
C LEU A 19 -15.81 -3.66 13.69
N TRP A 20 -15.34 -2.43 13.94
CA TRP A 20 -15.33 -1.88 15.29
C TRP A 20 -16.74 -1.64 15.84
N ASP A 21 -17.65 -1.14 15.02
CA ASP A 21 -19.05 -0.95 15.40
C ASP A 21 -19.73 -2.29 15.72
N TYR A 22 -19.41 -3.34 14.96
CA TYR A 22 -19.89 -4.70 15.20
C TYR A 22 -19.41 -5.23 16.55
N VAL A 23 -18.08 -5.21 16.77
CA VAL A 23 -17.47 -5.71 18.02
C VAL A 23 -17.92 -4.92 19.25
N SER A 24 -18.17 -3.62 19.11
CA SER A 24 -18.64 -2.77 20.22
C SER A 24 -20.14 -2.87 20.48
N GLY A 25 -20.89 -3.65 19.70
CA GLY A 25 -22.34 -3.82 19.85
C GLY A 25 -23.15 -2.58 19.46
N GLN A 26 -22.58 -1.66 18.67
CA GLN A 26 -23.28 -0.45 18.22
C GLN A 26 -24.22 -0.70 17.03
N ILE A 27 -24.16 -1.89 16.42
CA ILE A 27 -25.03 -2.30 15.32
C ILE A 27 -26.22 -3.11 15.87
N PRO A 28 -27.47 -2.84 15.46
CA PRO A 28 -28.62 -3.66 15.85
C PRO A 28 -28.47 -5.11 15.39
N ALA A 29 -28.99 -6.06 16.18
CA ALA A 29 -28.79 -7.50 15.99
C ALA A 29 -29.13 -8.01 14.58
N ASP A 30 -30.22 -7.53 13.97
CA ASP A 30 -30.61 -7.92 12.61
C ASP A 30 -29.51 -7.57 11.59
N LYS A 31 -28.87 -6.40 11.73
CA LYS A 31 -27.80 -5.96 10.85
C LYS A 31 -26.45 -6.61 11.18
N ALA A 32 -26.24 -7.00 12.44
CA ALA A 32 -25.03 -7.70 12.85
C ALA A 32 -24.95 -9.09 12.18
N HIS A 33 -26.08 -9.79 12.10
CA HIS A 33 -26.16 -11.07 11.41
C HIS A 33 -25.94 -10.95 9.89
N ASP A 34 -26.55 -9.95 9.25
CA ASP A 34 -26.30 -9.66 7.84
C ASP A 34 -24.81 -9.33 7.58
N TYR A 35 -24.18 -8.64 8.54
CA TYR A 35 -22.76 -8.29 8.47
C TYR A 35 -21.86 -9.53 8.60
N GLU A 36 -22.15 -10.45 9.52
CA GLU A 36 -21.47 -11.76 9.61
C GLU A 36 -21.58 -12.54 8.30
N LEU A 37 -22.79 -12.63 7.75
CA LEU A 37 -23.05 -13.39 6.53
C LEU A 37 -22.31 -12.81 5.32
N ALA A 38 -22.16 -11.48 5.26
CA ALA A 38 -21.41 -10.79 4.22
C ALA A 38 -19.90 -11.06 4.27
N HIS A 39 -19.37 -11.54 5.41
CA HIS A 39 -17.94 -11.81 5.61
C HIS A 39 -17.63 -13.30 5.82
N ILE A 40 -18.59 -14.19 5.59
CA ILE A 40 -18.42 -15.64 5.81
C ILE A 40 -17.33 -16.27 4.93
N ASP A 41 -17.07 -15.67 3.76
CA ASP A 41 -16.02 -16.09 2.83
C ASP A 41 -14.62 -15.58 3.23
N ASP A 42 -14.52 -14.67 4.20
CA ASP A 42 -13.23 -14.17 4.69
C ASP A 42 -12.74 -15.08 5.83
N PRO A 43 -11.68 -15.89 5.58
CA PRO A 43 -11.18 -16.84 6.56
C PRO A 43 -10.57 -16.18 7.81
N PHE A 44 -10.32 -14.87 7.79
CA PHE A 44 -9.76 -14.14 8.93
C PHE A 44 -10.80 -13.36 9.71
N TRP A 45 -12.00 -13.18 9.17
CA TRP A 45 -12.98 -12.26 9.77
C TRP A 45 -13.45 -12.73 11.14
N ASN A 46 -13.77 -14.02 11.27
CA ASN A 46 -14.23 -14.58 12.54
C ASN A 46 -13.16 -14.46 13.64
N ASP A 47 -11.93 -14.88 13.33
CA ASP A 47 -10.79 -14.80 14.24
C ASP A 47 -10.48 -13.34 14.65
N ALA A 48 -10.61 -12.40 13.71
CA ALA A 48 -10.41 -10.99 13.98
C ALA A 48 -11.53 -10.42 14.86
N ALA A 49 -12.80 -10.74 14.59
CA ALA A 49 -13.93 -10.28 15.37
C ALA A 49 -13.87 -10.79 16.82
N GLU A 50 -13.57 -12.08 17.00
CA GLU A 50 -13.40 -12.71 18.32
C GLU A 50 -12.19 -12.11 19.07
N GLY A 51 -11.03 -12.02 18.42
CA GLY A 51 -9.82 -11.45 19.04
C GLY A 51 -9.95 -9.97 19.39
N LEU A 52 -10.71 -9.19 18.61
CA LEU A 52 -11.04 -7.80 18.92
C LEU A 52 -12.03 -7.69 20.09
N ALA A 53 -12.99 -8.60 20.20
CA ALA A 53 -13.98 -8.63 21.28
C ALA A 53 -13.35 -9.00 22.64
N GLU A 54 -12.37 -9.90 22.65
CA GLU A 54 -11.65 -10.30 23.87
C GLU A 54 -10.60 -9.28 24.34
N MET A 55 -10.30 -8.26 23.54
CA MET A 55 -9.28 -7.28 23.88
C MET A 55 -9.71 -6.36 25.02
N LYS A 56 -8.89 -6.35 26.09
CA LYS A 56 -9.13 -5.52 27.28
C LYS A 56 -9.10 -4.02 27.03
N ASP A 57 -8.33 -3.58 26.03
CA ASP A 57 -8.17 -2.16 25.69
C ASP A 57 -8.39 -1.93 24.17
N PRO A 58 -9.63 -1.66 23.75
CA PRO A 58 -9.94 -1.40 22.34
C PRO A 58 -9.34 -0.08 21.83
N ALA A 59 -9.06 0.89 22.71
CA ALA A 59 -8.43 2.14 22.31
C ALA A 59 -6.96 1.94 21.93
N LEU A 60 -6.25 1.08 22.66
CA LEU A 60 -4.89 0.66 22.32
C LEU A 60 -4.86 -0.05 20.96
N ALA A 61 -5.81 -0.95 20.71
CA ALA A 61 -5.93 -1.67 19.46
C ALA A 61 -6.18 -0.74 18.27
N LYS A 62 -7.14 0.21 18.38
CA LYS A 62 -7.38 1.25 17.37
C LYS A 62 -6.11 2.08 17.11
N LYS A 63 -5.37 2.44 18.15
CA LYS A 63 -4.11 3.20 18.01
C LYS A 63 -3.04 2.39 17.29
N MET A 64 -2.88 1.11 17.62
CA MET A 64 -1.93 0.22 16.95
C MET A 64 -2.28 0.04 15.47
N GLN A 65 -3.57 -0.15 15.14
CA GLN A 65 -4.04 -0.24 13.76
C GLN A 65 -3.65 1.00 12.94
N LEU A 66 -3.89 2.20 13.48
CA LEU A 66 -3.50 3.46 12.82
C LEU A 66 -1.98 3.55 12.59
N GLN A 67 -1.18 3.16 13.59
CA GLN A 67 0.28 3.15 13.48
C GLN A 67 0.77 2.17 12.41
N LEU A 68 0.23 0.95 12.39
CA LEU A 68 0.57 -0.08 11.42
C LEU A 68 0.21 0.37 10.00
N GLN A 69 -0.97 0.95 9.80
CA GLN A 69 -1.36 1.50 8.50
C GLN A 69 -0.39 2.59 8.02
N GLN A 70 0.01 3.50 8.90
CA GLN A 70 0.98 4.54 8.57
C GLN A 70 2.35 3.95 8.21
N GLN A 71 2.82 2.95 8.95
CA GLN A 71 4.09 2.27 8.68
C GLN A 71 4.08 1.52 7.36
N VAL A 72 3.00 0.81 7.02
CA VAL A 72 2.87 0.10 5.74
C VAL A 72 2.92 1.10 4.57
N ILE A 73 2.21 2.23 4.70
CA ILE A 73 2.19 3.28 3.68
C ILE A 73 3.59 3.88 3.52
N SER A 74 4.27 4.24 4.61
CA SER A 74 5.60 4.87 4.54
C SER A 74 6.66 3.91 3.97
N GLN A 75 6.61 2.62 4.30
CA GLN A 75 7.51 1.61 3.75
C GLN A 75 7.26 1.37 2.25
N THR A 76 6.01 1.35 1.81
CA THR A 76 5.71 1.19 0.38
C THR A 76 6.03 2.43 -0.44
N GLN A 77 5.86 3.63 0.12
CA GLN A 77 6.25 4.89 -0.53
C GLN A 77 7.77 5.00 -0.66
N SER A 78 8.51 4.78 0.43
CA SER A 78 9.98 4.81 0.41
C SER A 78 10.58 3.79 -0.56
N ARG A 79 10.01 2.57 -0.65
CA ARG A 79 10.42 1.57 -1.65
C ARG A 79 10.15 2.03 -3.09
N LYS A 80 9.05 2.76 -3.34
CA LYS A 80 8.74 3.31 -4.67
C LYS A 80 9.68 4.45 -5.05
N GLU A 81 9.99 5.34 -4.10
CA GLU A 81 10.91 6.45 -4.32
C GLU A 81 12.34 5.96 -4.57
N LYS A 82 12.80 4.95 -3.81
CA LYS A 82 14.10 4.30 -4.05
C LYS A 82 14.19 3.70 -5.46
N ARG A 83 13.16 3.00 -5.93
CA ARG A 83 13.11 2.48 -7.31
C ARG A 83 13.14 3.60 -8.35
N LYS A 84 12.39 4.67 -8.14
CA LYS A 84 12.33 5.81 -9.07
C LYS A 84 13.70 6.52 -9.18
N ARG A 85 14.40 6.69 -8.05
CA ARG A 85 15.74 7.30 -8.02
C ARG A 85 16.78 6.45 -8.74
N ASN A 86 16.79 5.14 -8.52
CA ASN A 86 17.73 4.23 -9.18
C ASN A 86 17.53 4.18 -10.71
N PHE A 87 16.27 4.22 -11.17
CA PHE A 87 15.96 4.23 -12.61
C PHE A 87 16.44 5.52 -13.30
N GLN A 88 16.30 6.68 -12.64
CA GLN A 88 16.79 7.94 -13.19
C GLN A 88 18.32 7.95 -13.30
N GLN A 89 19.04 7.46 -12.29
CA GLN A 89 20.52 7.41 -12.33
C GLN A 89 21.04 6.48 -13.42
N SER A 90 20.45 5.29 -13.59
CA SER A 90 20.83 4.37 -14.66
C SER A 90 20.58 4.94 -16.06
N SER A 91 19.51 5.73 -16.24
CA SER A 91 19.21 6.37 -17.52
C SER A 91 20.28 7.41 -17.91
N PHE A 92 20.78 8.22 -16.97
CA PHE A 92 21.84 9.19 -17.26
C PHE A 92 23.15 8.53 -17.67
N ILE A 93 23.52 7.41 -17.02
CA ILE A 93 24.71 6.63 -17.37
C ILE A 93 24.59 6.08 -18.80
N ALA A 94 23.44 5.54 -19.17
CA ALA A 94 23.21 5.01 -20.52
C ALA A 94 23.35 6.11 -21.60
N VAL A 95 22.80 7.30 -21.35
CA VAL A 95 22.93 8.45 -22.26
C VAL A 95 24.38 8.90 -22.40
N PHE A 96 25.13 8.95 -21.29
CA PHE A 96 26.54 9.33 -21.32
C PHE A 96 27.40 8.36 -22.14
N VAL A 97 27.21 7.04 -21.94
CA VAL A 97 27.91 6.00 -22.71
C VAL A 97 27.60 6.11 -24.20
N LEU A 98 26.33 6.34 -24.56
CA LEU A 98 25.93 6.55 -25.96
C LEU A 98 26.64 7.77 -26.56
N MET A 99 26.75 8.87 -25.81
CA MET A 99 27.41 10.10 -26.26
C MET A 99 28.91 9.87 -26.53
N VAL A 100 29.60 9.19 -25.61
CA VAL A 100 31.02 8.83 -25.78
C VAL A 100 31.22 7.90 -26.98
N LEU A 101 30.32 6.93 -27.18
CA LEU A 101 30.37 6.02 -28.33
C LEU A 101 30.30 6.77 -29.66
N VAL A 102 29.41 7.76 -29.78
CA VAL A 102 29.29 8.61 -30.98
C VAL A 102 30.56 9.40 -31.24
N VAL A 103 31.20 9.93 -30.19
CA VAL A 103 32.48 10.66 -30.31
C VAL A 103 33.58 9.73 -30.82
N ILE A 104 33.70 8.52 -30.27
CA ILE A 104 34.70 7.54 -30.70
C ILE A 104 34.49 7.14 -32.18
N LEU A 105 33.25 6.88 -32.58
CA LEU A 105 32.91 6.58 -33.97
C LEU A 105 33.27 7.73 -34.92
N TYR A 106 33.03 8.97 -34.52
CA TYR A 106 33.43 10.15 -35.28
C TYR A 106 34.95 10.22 -35.47
N PHE A 107 35.72 10.01 -34.39
CA PHE A 107 37.19 10.01 -34.46
C PHE A 107 37.73 8.89 -35.36
N LEU A 108 37.16 7.67 -35.27
CA LEU A 108 37.55 6.55 -36.14
C LEU A 108 37.30 6.86 -37.62
N LEU A 109 36.13 7.42 -37.96
CA LEU A 109 35.80 7.80 -39.33
C LEU A 109 36.69 8.95 -39.84
N SER A 110 37.02 9.91 -38.99
CA SER A 110 37.92 11.01 -39.34
C SER A 110 39.37 10.59 -39.46
N TYR A 111 39.79 9.51 -38.78
CA TYR A 111 41.16 8.98 -38.87
C TYR A 111 41.34 8.07 -40.09
N MET A 112 40.28 7.37 -40.51
CA MET A 112 40.29 6.54 -41.72
C MET A 112 40.18 7.34 -43.03
N LYS A 113 39.89 8.64 -42.95
CA LYS A 113 39.75 9.53 -44.10
C LYS A 113 40.98 10.39 -44.26
#